data_AF-A0A952PCR1-F1
#
_entry.id   AF-A0A952PCR1-F1
#
_cell.length_a   1.000
_cell.length_b   1.000
_cell.length_c   1.000
_cell.angle_alpha   90.00
_cell.angle_beta   90.00
_cell.angle_gamma   90.00
#
_symmetry.space_group_name_H-M   'P 1'
#
loop_
_entity.id
_entity.type
_entity.pdbx_description
1 polymer ?
#
loop_
_entity_poly.entity_id
_entity_poly.type
_entity_poly.pdbx_seq_one_letter_code
_entity_poly.pdbx_strand_id
1 'polypeptide(L)'
;MKYTLTLLVFFTVELTFAQSILPDFLLGTWKMENKEVYEHWDKLNENTLKGFSYKLKDGQMLISEYLDIRKVGKEILYSATVLKQNSGNPVDFKLTKTDSTYIFENPNHDFPKKIVYQRLTDTEIYVQVSDGKQKGFAYKMQKEFQKAEKNDSTITNPNYDKTLAEKLGGDDYGMKSYFLVILKTGTNNTTDKELIAESFRGHMDNINRLVKEGKLVVAGPLGKNENNYRGIFILNNIKTIEETKELLQTDLAIKNGLLDYDIFTWYGSAALPEYLPFSDKIFKIKP
;
A
#
# COMPACT_ATOMS: atom_id res chain seq x y z
N MET A 1 12.42 52.02 -45.18
CA MET A 1 12.37 51.07 -44.03
C MET A 1 11.25 50.08 -44.30
N LYS A 2 11.59 48.81 -44.54
CA LYS A 2 10.60 47.73 -44.71
C LYS A 2 10.36 47.10 -43.33
N TYR A 3 9.15 47.23 -42.79
CA TYR A 3 8.79 46.58 -41.53
C TYR A 3 8.35 45.15 -41.82
N THR A 4 9.12 44.18 -41.34
CA THR A 4 8.78 42.76 -41.38
C THR A 4 7.91 42.46 -40.16
N LEU A 5 6.66 42.07 -40.38
CA LEU A 5 5.74 41.66 -39.32
C LEU A 5 6.02 40.19 -38.99
N THR A 6 6.73 39.93 -37.89
CA THR A 6 6.96 38.58 -37.38
C THR A 6 5.75 38.13 -36.56
N LEU A 7 4.98 37.18 -37.07
CA LEU A 7 3.84 36.58 -36.37
C LEU A 7 4.38 35.55 -35.35
N LEU A 8 4.25 35.85 -34.06
CA LEU A 8 4.63 34.94 -32.98
C LEU A 8 3.48 33.95 -32.73
N VAL A 9 3.65 32.68 -33.11
CA VAL A 9 2.68 31.61 -32.85
C VAL A 9 2.94 31.06 -31.45
N PHE A 10 2.03 31.34 -30.51
CA PHE A 10 2.02 30.69 -29.19
C PHE A 10 1.46 29.28 -29.32
N PHE A 11 2.31 28.27 -29.18
CA PHE A 11 1.89 26.88 -28.96
C PHE A 11 1.44 26.73 -27.50
N THR A 12 0.13 26.68 -27.28
CA THR A 12 -0.43 26.26 -25.99
C THR A 12 -0.37 24.74 -25.92
N VAL A 13 0.53 24.21 -25.09
CA VAL A 13 0.54 22.79 -24.73
C VAL A 13 -0.60 22.56 -23.73
N GLU A 14 -1.68 21.95 -24.19
CA GLU A 14 -2.71 21.45 -23.28
C GLU A 14 -2.17 20.20 -22.59
N LEU A 15 -1.85 20.32 -21.31
CA LEU A 15 -1.59 19.19 -20.43
C LEU A 15 -2.91 18.44 -20.19
N THR A 16 -3.17 17.41 -20.98
CA THR A 16 -4.25 16.47 -20.69
C THR A 16 -3.83 15.61 -19.50
N PHE A 17 -4.36 15.91 -18.31
CA PHE A 17 -4.28 14.98 -17.19
C PHE A 17 -5.10 13.74 -17.53
N ALA A 18 -4.45 12.57 -17.60
CA ALA A 18 -5.17 11.32 -17.74
C ALA A 18 -6.08 11.15 -16.51
N GLN A 19 -7.39 11.12 -16.72
CA GLN A 19 -8.34 10.85 -15.67
C GLN A 19 -8.10 9.44 -15.14
N SER A 20 -7.96 9.29 -13.82
CA SER A 20 -7.76 7.96 -13.23
C SER A 20 -8.93 7.06 -13.61
N ILE A 21 -8.57 5.82 -13.98
CA ILE A 21 -9.50 4.78 -14.39
C ILE A 21 -10.15 4.12 -13.16
N LEU A 22 -9.53 4.29 -11.98
CA LEU A 22 -9.99 3.77 -10.71
C LEU A 22 -10.67 4.90 -9.90
N PRO A 23 -11.50 4.55 -8.90
CA PRO A 23 -12.14 5.53 -8.03
C PRO A 23 -11.15 6.13 -7.01
N ASP A 24 -10.21 6.95 -7.48
CA ASP A 24 -9.18 7.61 -6.64
C ASP A 24 -9.78 8.48 -5.52
N PHE A 25 -11.05 8.88 -5.65
CA PHE A 25 -11.74 9.60 -4.57
C PHE A 25 -11.83 8.76 -3.30
N LEU A 26 -11.78 7.42 -3.37
CA LEU A 26 -11.81 6.52 -2.22
C LEU A 26 -10.53 6.51 -1.40
N LEU A 27 -9.41 7.06 -1.90
CA LEU A 27 -8.14 7.03 -1.17
C LEU A 27 -8.21 7.68 0.20
N GLY A 28 -7.62 7.02 1.20
CA GLY A 28 -7.61 7.43 2.60
C GLY A 28 -8.63 6.68 3.46
N THR A 29 -8.88 7.21 4.66
CA THR A 29 -9.76 6.60 5.67
C THR A 29 -11.16 7.19 5.61
N TRP A 30 -12.16 6.32 5.69
CA TRP A 30 -13.58 6.66 5.73
C TRP A 30 -14.22 6.07 6.96
N LYS A 31 -14.94 6.89 7.74
CA LYS A 31 -15.71 6.48 8.91
C LYS A 31 -17.19 6.42 8.57
N MET A 32 -17.83 5.30 8.84
CA MET A 32 -19.27 5.14 8.70
C MET A 32 -20.02 6.04 9.70
N GLU A 33 -21.06 6.72 9.23
CA GLU A 33 -21.83 7.64 10.07
C GLU A 33 -22.41 6.90 11.30
N ASN A 34 -22.24 7.50 12.49
CA ASN A 34 -22.73 6.99 13.78
C ASN A 34 -22.22 5.61 14.20
N LYS A 35 -21.13 5.10 13.58
CA LYS A 35 -20.54 3.80 13.95
C LYS A 35 -19.01 3.86 13.98
N GLU A 36 -18.41 3.07 14.86
CA GLU A 36 -16.96 2.80 14.89
C GLU A 36 -16.58 1.74 13.84
N VAL A 37 -17.03 1.95 12.61
CA VAL A 37 -16.76 1.10 11.45
C VAL A 37 -16.07 1.97 10.41
N TYR A 38 -14.97 1.48 9.88
CA TYR A 38 -14.09 2.24 9.02
C TYR A 38 -13.70 1.42 7.78
N GLU A 39 -13.32 2.13 6.74
CA GLU A 39 -12.73 1.58 5.53
C GLU A 39 -11.54 2.44 5.12
N HIS A 40 -10.40 1.81 4.87
CA HIS A 40 -9.20 2.50 4.40
C HIS A 40 -8.86 2.02 3.00
N TRP A 41 -8.43 2.93 2.11
CA TRP A 41 -7.97 2.61 0.77
C TRP A 41 -6.62 3.25 0.44
N ASP A 42 -5.72 2.43 -0.07
CA ASP A 42 -4.42 2.80 -0.61
C ASP A 42 -4.34 2.53 -2.11
N LYS A 43 -3.58 3.37 -2.83
CA LYS A 43 -3.20 3.12 -4.21
C LYS A 43 -1.96 2.24 -4.23
N LEU A 44 -2.12 0.95 -4.58
CA LEU A 44 -1.00 0.03 -4.72
C LEU A 44 -0.19 0.35 -5.99
N ASN A 45 -0.88 0.66 -7.08
CA ASN A 45 -0.32 1.14 -8.35
C ASN A 45 -1.45 1.73 -9.22
N GLU A 46 -1.14 2.18 -10.44
CA GLU A 46 -2.11 2.77 -11.38
C GLU A 46 -3.31 1.87 -11.75
N ASN A 47 -3.19 0.56 -11.55
CA ASN A 47 -4.21 -0.42 -11.90
C ASN A 47 -4.83 -1.12 -10.68
N THR A 48 -4.45 -0.78 -9.45
CA THR A 48 -4.95 -1.45 -8.24
C THR A 48 -5.06 -0.50 -7.05
N LEU A 49 -6.27 -0.42 -6.50
CA LEU A 49 -6.52 0.06 -5.14
C LEU A 49 -6.63 -1.15 -4.20
N LYS A 50 -6.08 -1.05 -3.01
CA LYS A 50 -6.29 -2.01 -1.92
C LYS A 50 -6.95 -1.30 -0.76
N GLY A 51 -7.86 -2.00 -0.12
CA GLY A 51 -8.49 -1.49 1.08
C GLY A 51 -8.78 -2.58 2.09
N PHE A 52 -9.26 -2.15 3.23
CA PHE A 52 -9.74 -3.04 4.28
C PHE A 52 -10.78 -2.33 5.12
N SER A 53 -11.78 -3.08 5.57
CA SER A 53 -12.77 -2.60 6.51
C SER A 53 -12.46 -3.12 7.90
N TYR A 54 -12.64 -2.29 8.92
CA TYR A 54 -12.35 -2.63 10.31
C TYR A 54 -13.30 -1.96 11.27
N LYS A 55 -13.35 -2.49 12.49
CA LYS A 55 -14.03 -1.88 13.62
C LYS A 55 -13.02 -1.49 14.68
N LEU A 56 -13.25 -0.37 15.35
CA LEU A 56 -12.55 -0.07 16.59
C LEU A 56 -13.31 -0.69 17.75
N LYS A 57 -12.64 -1.58 18.49
CA LYS A 57 -13.16 -2.14 19.74
C LYS A 57 -12.07 -2.02 20.80
N ASP A 58 -12.36 -1.30 21.88
CA ASP A 58 -11.42 -1.06 22.99
C ASP A 58 -10.08 -0.46 22.51
N GLY A 59 -10.13 0.42 21.51
CA GLY A 59 -8.94 1.02 20.89
C GLY A 59 -8.15 0.08 19.95
N GLN A 60 -8.58 -1.17 19.78
CA GLN A 60 -7.95 -2.12 18.87
C GLN A 60 -8.68 -2.18 17.54
N MET A 61 -7.90 -2.23 16.46
CA MET A 61 -8.40 -2.45 15.11
C MET A 61 -8.73 -3.92 14.89
N LEU A 62 -10.01 -4.22 14.68
CA LEU A 62 -10.48 -5.54 14.28
C LEU A 62 -10.84 -5.49 12.80
N ILE A 63 -9.93 -5.94 11.94
CA ILE A 63 -10.18 -6.09 10.50
C ILE A 63 -11.34 -7.08 10.33
N SER A 64 -12.33 -6.70 9.55
CA SER A 64 -13.46 -7.55 9.17
C SER A 64 -13.35 -8.08 7.75
N GLU A 65 -12.70 -7.32 6.87
CA GLU A 65 -12.74 -7.58 5.43
C GLU A 65 -11.53 -6.95 4.72
N TYR A 66 -10.99 -7.64 3.72
CA TYR A 66 -10.02 -7.09 2.78
C TYR A 66 -10.70 -6.81 1.45
N LEU A 67 -10.33 -5.68 0.84
CA LEU A 67 -10.92 -5.16 -0.39
C LEU A 67 -9.83 -4.92 -1.45
N ASP A 68 -10.15 -5.12 -2.71
CA ASP A 68 -9.36 -4.60 -3.82
C ASP A 68 -10.23 -4.11 -4.97
N ILE A 69 -9.82 -3.03 -5.63
CA ILE A 69 -10.39 -2.58 -6.90
C ILE A 69 -9.26 -2.62 -7.92
N ARG A 70 -9.36 -3.53 -8.89
CA ARG A 70 -8.28 -3.79 -9.84
C ARG A 70 -8.73 -3.81 -11.28
N LYS A 71 -7.91 -3.28 -12.17
CA LYS A 71 -8.11 -3.36 -13.62
C LYS A 71 -7.52 -4.67 -14.14
N VAL A 72 -8.36 -5.51 -14.75
CA VAL A 72 -7.97 -6.77 -15.39
C VAL A 72 -8.34 -6.69 -16.87
N GLY A 73 -7.33 -6.47 -17.72
CA GLY A 73 -7.54 -6.21 -19.14
C GLY A 73 -8.35 -4.92 -19.37
N LYS A 74 -9.56 -5.07 -19.92
CA LYS A 74 -10.51 -3.95 -20.14
C LYS A 74 -11.53 -3.80 -19.01
N GLU A 75 -11.55 -4.72 -18.06
CA GLU A 75 -12.53 -4.76 -16.99
C GLU A 75 -11.94 -4.20 -15.69
N ILE A 76 -12.81 -3.71 -14.81
CA ILE A 76 -12.46 -3.36 -13.44
C ILE A 76 -13.29 -4.25 -12.52
N LEU A 77 -12.60 -4.88 -11.58
CA LEU A 77 -13.19 -5.78 -10.59
C LEU A 77 -13.03 -5.17 -9.21
N TYR A 78 -14.10 -5.15 -8.43
CA TYR A 78 -14.07 -5.02 -6.99
C TYR A 78 -14.07 -6.43 -6.39
N SER A 79 -13.16 -6.73 -5.47
CA SER A 79 -13.10 -8.01 -4.80
C SER A 79 -13.19 -7.82 -3.29
N ALA A 80 -14.07 -8.59 -2.65
CA ALA A 80 -14.26 -8.58 -1.20
C ALA A 80 -13.85 -9.94 -0.62
N THR A 81 -12.98 -9.92 0.39
CA THR A 81 -12.55 -11.12 1.14
C THR A 81 -12.91 -10.97 2.61
N VAL A 82 -14.02 -11.58 3.01
CA VAL A 82 -14.47 -11.56 4.40
C VAL A 82 -13.73 -12.63 5.21
N LEU A 83 -13.13 -12.22 6.31
CA LEU A 83 -12.38 -13.14 7.17
C LEU A 83 -13.29 -14.24 7.72
N LYS A 84 -12.85 -15.50 7.63
CA LYS A 84 -13.58 -16.70 8.09
C LYS A 84 -14.87 -17.01 7.31
N GLN A 85 -15.06 -16.44 6.14
CA GLN A 85 -16.13 -16.81 5.20
C GLN A 85 -15.54 -17.28 3.87
N ASN A 86 -16.34 -18.03 3.09
CA ASN A 86 -15.98 -18.47 1.73
C ASN A 86 -14.59 -19.17 1.62
N SER A 87 -14.14 -19.83 2.69
CA SER A 87 -12.79 -20.41 2.79
C SER A 87 -11.65 -19.41 2.52
N GLY A 88 -11.90 -18.11 2.71
CA GLY A 88 -10.93 -17.04 2.43
C GLY A 88 -10.82 -16.66 0.95
N ASN A 89 -11.67 -17.20 0.07
CA ASN A 89 -11.67 -16.82 -1.34
C ASN A 89 -12.38 -15.47 -1.53
N PRO A 90 -11.84 -14.58 -2.39
CA PRO A 90 -12.49 -13.33 -2.73
C PRO A 90 -13.79 -13.58 -3.50
N VAL A 91 -14.73 -12.65 -3.34
CA VAL A 91 -15.93 -12.55 -4.17
C VAL A 91 -15.77 -11.33 -5.07
N ASP A 92 -15.74 -11.58 -6.39
CA ASP A 92 -15.52 -10.55 -7.39
C ASP A 92 -16.84 -9.95 -7.89
N PHE A 93 -16.84 -8.64 -8.11
CA PHE A 93 -17.95 -7.84 -8.65
C PHE A 93 -17.42 -7.00 -9.80
N LYS A 94 -18.07 -7.07 -10.96
CA LYS A 94 -17.64 -6.37 -12.16
C LYS A 94 -18.21 -4.96 -12.17
N LEU A 95 -17.38 -3.97 -12.50
CA LEU A 95 -17.84 -2.60 -12.72
C LEU A 95 -18.75 -2.54 -13.94
N THR A 96 -19.97 -2.02 -13.77
CA THR A 96 -20.98 -1.91 -14.84
C THR A 96 -21.32 -0.46 -15.19
N LYS A 97 -20.99 0.51 -14.32
CA LYS A 97 -21.22 1.94 -14.58
C LYS A 97 -20.18 2.82 -13.90
N THR A 98 -19.76 3.86 -14.62
CA THR A 98 -18.83 4.89 -14.15
C THR A 98 -19.33 6.29 -14.57
N ASP A 99 -19.86 7.05 -13.61
CA ASP A 99 -20.05 8.51 -13.70
C ASP A 99 -19.53 9.13 -12.39
N SER A 100 -20.32 9.97 -11.69
CA SER A 100 -20.08 10.32 -10.27
C SER A 100 -20.32 9.15 -9.29
N THR A 101 -20.64 7.97 -9.83
CA THR A 101 -21.00 6.75 -9.11
C THR A 101 -20.32 5.54 -9.76
N TYR A 102 -19.70 4.70 -8.94
CA TYR A 102 -19.10 3.43 -9.31
C TYR A 102 -20.02 2.30 -8.87
N ILE A 103 -20.50 1.49 -9.82
CA ILE A 103 -21.43 0.38 -9.55
C ILE A 103 -20.75 -0.93 -9.90
N PHE A 104 -20.54 -1.78 -8.90
CA PHE A 104 -19.99 -3.11 -9.04
C PHE A 104 -21.09 -4.16 -8.86
N GLU A 105 -21.20 -5.09 -9.80
CA GLU A 105 -22.26 -6.11 -9.81
C GLU A 105 -21.72 -7.53 -9.95
N ASN A 106 -22.34 -8.45 -9.20
CA ASN A 106 -22.23 -9.88 -9.38
C ASN A 106 -23.63 -10.50 -9.31
N PRO A 107 -24.35 -10.61 -10.44
CA PRO A 107 -25.71 -11.13 -10.47
C PRO A 107 -25.86 -12.58 -9.97
N ASN A 108 -24.75 -13.34 -10.00
CA ASN A 108 -24.69 -14.75 -9.65
C ASN A 108 -24.40 -15.01 -8.16
N HIS A 109 -23.94 -14.01 -7.41
CA HIS A 109 -23.74 -14.13 -5.95
C HIS A 109 -25.09 -14.09 -5.22
N ASP A 110 -25.20 -14.64 -4.00
CA ASP A 110 -26.47 -14.71 -3.27
C ASP A 110 -26.83 -13.35 -2.63
N PHE A 111 -25.94 -12.79 -1.82
CA PHE A 111 -25.98 -11.42 -1.32
C PHE A 111 -24.58 -11.01 -0.80
N PRO A 112 -24.06 -9.83 -1.16
CA PRO A 112 -24.68 -8.83 -2.03
C PRO A 112 -24.53 -9.15 -3.51
N LYS A 113 -25.35 -8.53 -4.35
CA LYS A 113 -25.20 -8.59 -5.82
C LYS A 113 -24.73 -7.28 -6.42
N LYS A 114 -24.86 -6.18 -5.68
CA LYS A 114 -24.55 -4.82 -6.12
C LYS A 114 -23.92 -4.03 -4.98
N ILE A 115 -22.77 -3.42 -5.27
CA ILE A 115 -22.05 -2.51 -4.40
C ILE A 115 -21.90 -1.18 -5.14
N VAL A 116 -22.25 -0.08 -4.49
CA VAL A 116 -22.22 1.25 -5.08
C VAL A 116 -21.37 2.16 -4.21
N TYR A 117 -20.42 2.86 -4.82
CA TYR A 117 -19.72 3.99 -4.22
C TYR A 117 -20.07 5.24 -5.00
N GLN A 118 -20.70 6.21 -4.33
CA GLN A 118 -21.03 7.51 -4.90
C GLN A 118 -20.31 8.60 -4.13
N ARG A 119 -19.56 9.44 -4.84
CA ARG A 119 -18.97 10.64 -4.26
C ARG A 119 -20.09 11.67 -4.07
N LEU A 120 -20.34 12.08 -2.83
CA LEU A 120 -21.28 13.17 -2.53
C LEU A 120 -20.53 14.50 -2.47
N THR A 121 -19.43 14.54 -1.74
CA THR A 121 -18.48 15.65 -1.65
C THR A 121 -17.04 15.12 -1.66
N ASP A 122 -16.04 15.98 -1.48
CA ASP A 122 -14.65 15.56 -1.29
C ASP A 122 -14.43 14.80 0.03
N THR A 123 -15.40 14.91 0.95
CA THR A 123 -15.31 14.47 2.34
C THR A 123 -16.42 13.51 2.73
N GLU A 124 -17.37 13.24 1.84
CA GLU A 124 -18.54 12.42 2.10
C GLU A 124 -18.76 11.49 0.90
N ILE A 125 -18.88 10.20 1.18
CA ILE A 125 -19.27 9.18 0.21
C ILE A 125 -20.55 8.50 0.67
N TYR A 126 -21.33 8.05 -0.29
CA TYR A 126 -22.48 7.19 -0.08
C TYR A 126 -22.13 5.78 -0.56
N VAL A 127 -22.36 4.79 0.30
CA VAL A 127 -22.15 3.38 0.01
C VAL A 127 -23.50 2.66 0.06
N GLN A 128 -23.80 1.86 -0.96
CA GLN A 128 -24.98 1.01 -0.99
C GLN A 128 -24.58 -0.43 -1.29
N VAL A 129 -25.12 -1.36 -0.51
CA VAL A 129 -24.93 -2.80 -0.65
C VAL A 129 -26.31 -3.45 -0.78
N SER A 130 -26.59 -4.10 -1.90
CA SER A 130 -27.93 -4.62 -2.20
C SER A 130 -27.93 -5.90 -3.04
N ASP A 131 -29.10 -6.53 -3.14
CA ASP A 131 -29.39 -7.61 -4.09
C ASP A 131 -29.72 -7.10 -5.51
N GLY A 132 -29.60 -5.78 -5.75
CA GLY A 132 -30.02 -5.12 -6.99
C GLY A 132 -31.53 -4.89 -7.10
N LYS A 133 -32.32 -5.21 -6.05
CA LYS A 133 -33.76 -4.99 -5.94
C LYS A 133 -34.08 -4.21 -4.66
N GLN A 134 -34.95 -4.74 -3.80
CA GLN A 134 -35.42 -4.07 -2.58
C GLN A 134 -34.59 -4.42 -1.34
N LYS A 135 -33.85 -5.53 -1.33
CA LYS A 135 -33.08 -5.96 -0.16
C LYS A 135 -31.70 -5.31 -0.21
N GLY A 136 -31.39 -4.51 0.79
CA GLY A 136 -30.08 -3.90 0.93
C GLY A 136 -30.01 -2.94 2.10
N PHE A 137 -28.85 -2.32 2.23
CA PHE A 137 -28.61 -1.24 3.16
C PHE A 137 -27.71 -0.21 2.49
N ALA A 138 -27.77 1.00 3.02
CA ALA A 138 -26.91 2.08 2.57
C ALA A 138 -26.52 2.94 3.75
N TYR A 139 -25.39 3.60 3.61
CA TYR A 139 -24.84 4.47 4.63
C TYR A 139 -23.94 5.51 4.00
N LYS A 140 -23.76 6.60 4.73
CA LYS A 140 -22.74 7.58 4.41
C LYS A 140 -21.47 7.25 5.17
N MET A 141 -20.34 7.59 4.56
CA MET A 141 -19.06 7.63 5.24
C MET A 141 -18.45 9.01 5.10
N GLN A 142 -17.88 9.50 6.19
CA GLN A 142 -17.12 10.74 6.22
C GLN A 142 -15.64 10.43 6.06
N LYS A 143 -14.92 11.26 5.31
CA LYS A 143 -13.48 11.17 5.16
C LYS A 143 -12.84 11.63 6.45
N GLU A 144 -12.06 10.77 7.07
CA GLU A 144 -11.23 11.16 8.20
C GLU A 144 -10.01 11.86 7.61
N PHE A 145 -9.96 13.18 7.75
CA PHE A 145 -8.78 13.97 7.43
C PHE A 145 -7.75 13.80 8.54
N GLN A 146 -6.49 13.59 8.17
CA GLN A 146 -5.36 13.83 9.06
C GLN A 146 -5.50 15.23 9.65
N LYS A 147 -5.89 15.30 10.91
CA LYS A 147 -6.17 16.57 11.60
C LYS A 147 -4.81 17.24 11.87
N ALA A 148 -4.52 18.30 11.12
CA ALA A 148 -3.44 19.23 11.49
C ALA A 148 -3.79 19.84 12.85
N GLU A 149 -2.86 19.67 13.79
CA GLU A 149 -2.80 20.09 15.20
C GLU A 149 -3.96 20.94 15.78
N LYS A 150 -4.67 20.36 16.76
CA LYS A 150 -5.14 21.05 17.98
C LYS A 150 -5.48 19.99 19.03
N ASN A 151 -5.04 20.20 20.29
CA ASN A 151 -5.24 19.33 21.45
C ASN A 151 -6.58 18.56 21.40
N ASP A 152 -6.51 17.25 21.15
CA ASP A 152 -7.67 16.48 20.70
C ASP A 152 -8.25 15.60 21.82
N SER A 153 -9.54 15.77 22.09
CA SER A 153 -10.32 14.98 23.06
C SER A 153 -10.69 13.58 22.53
N THR A 154 -10.17 13.21 21.35
CA THR A 154 -10.44 11.97 20.60
C THR A 154 -9.37 10.90 20.78
N ILE A 155 -8.28 11.21 21.47
CA ILE A 155 -7.23 10.24 21.82
C ILE A 155 -7.82 9.27 22.85
N THR A 156 -8.41 8.18 22.35
CA THR A 156 -8.98 7.11 23.19
C THR A 156 -7.91 6.16 23.71
N ASN A 157 -6.74 6.12 23.07
CA ASN A 157 -5.60 5.33 23.52
C ASN A 157 -4.84 6.11 24.61
N PRO A 158 -4.91 5.71 25.89
CA PRO A 158 -4.22 6.42 26.97
C PRO A 158 -2.68 6.37 26.84
N ASN A 159 -2.15 5.50 25.97
CA ASN A 159 -0.72 5.36 25.68
C ASN A 159 -0.30 6.07 24.39
N TYR A 160 -1.17 6.84 23.74
CA TYR A 160 -0.81 7.54 22.51
C TYR A 160 0.30 8.56 22.78
N ASP A 161 1.43 8.37 22.11
CA ASP A 161 2.53 9.30 22.10
C ASP A 161 2.57 9.99 20.74
N LYS A 162 2.07 11.23 20.70
CA LYS A 162 2.02 12.05 19.50
C LYS A 162 3.42 12.26 18.90
N THR A 163 4.41 12.54 19.75
CA THR A 163 5.78 12.80 19.30
C THR A 163 6.39 11.55 18.67
N LEU A 164 6.13 10.38 19.24
CA LEU A 164 6.57 9.11 18.67
C LEU A 164 5.85 8.80 17.35
N ALA A 165 4.54 9.00 17.27
CA ALA A 165 3.75 8.78 16.05
C ALA A 165 4.26 9.66 14.90
N GLU A 166 4.47 10.95 15.15
CA GLU A 166 5.02 11.90 14.18
C GLU A 166 6.44 11.54 13.75
N LYS A 167 7.32 11.20 14.71
CA LYS A 167 8.69 10.75 14.44
C LYS A 167 8.70 9.55 13.49
N LEU A 168 7.80 8.61 13.71
CA LEU A 168 7.72 7.37 12.95
C LEU A 168 6.96 7.50 11.63
N GLY A 169 6.23 8.61 11.44
CA GLY A 169 5.37 8.83 10.28
C GLY A 169 4.17 7.91 10.25
N GLY A 170 3.64 7.55 11.42
CA GLY A 170 2.40 6.77 11.53
C GLY A 170 1.19 7.64 11.23
N ASP A 171 0.20 7.06 10.54
CA ASP A 171 -1.14 7.63 10.45
C ASP A 171 -1.89 7.51 11.80
N ASP A 172 -3.18 7.87 11.81
CA ASP A 172 -4.02 7.82 13.01
C ASP A 172 -4.16 6.40 13.61
N TYR A 173 -3.78 5.35 12.87
CA TYR A 173 -3.74 3.96 13.31
C TYR A 173 -2.36 3.52 13.81
N GLY A 174 -1.35 4.39 13.76
CA GLY A 174 0.03 4.05 14.05
C GLY A 174 0.68 3.18 12.97
N MET A 175 0.20 3.28 11.72
CA MET A 175 0.61 2.48 10.58
C MET A 175 1.19 3.36 9.48
N LYS A 176 1.98 2.77 8.56
CA LYS A 176 2.45 3.46 7.36
C LYS A 176 2.85 2.48 6.25
N SER A 177 3.02 3.02 5.06
CA SER A 177 3.50 2.28 3.89
C SER A 177 5.02 2.13 3.87
N TYR A 178 5.48 0.94 3.50
CA TYR A 178 6.87 0.51 3.30
C TYR A 178 7.02 -0.14 1.92
N PHE A 179 8.26 -0.41 1.51
CA PHE A 179 8.54 -1.35 0.42
C PHE A 179 9.05 -2.67 0.98
N LEU A 180 8.25 -3.74 0.82
CA LEU A 180 8.66 -5.12 1.03
C LEU A 180 9.36 -5.62 -0.23
N VAL A 181 10.58 -6.12 -0.07
CA VAL A 181 11.35 -6.72 -1.15
C VAL A 181 11.50 -8.20 -0.85
N ILE A 182 11.14 -9.05 -1.82
CA ILE A 182 11.43 -10.48 -1.78
C ILE A 182 12.67 -10.71 -2.64
N LEU A 183 13.77 -11.13 -2.02
CA LEU A 183 14.98 -11.53 -2.73
C LEU A 183 14.79 -12.95 -3.27
N LYS A 184 15.25 -13.20 -4.49
CA LYS A 184 15.22 -14.51 -5.16
C LYS A 184 16.57 -14.80 -5.81
N THR A 185 16.75 -16.04 -6.24
CA THR A 185 17.98 -16.42 -6.97
C THR A 185 18.01 -15.71 -8.32
N GLY A 186 19.11 -15.02 -8.62
CA GLY A 186 19.28 -14.29 -9.87
C GLY A 186 19.69 -15.20 -11.04
N THR A 187 19.87 -14.60 -12.21
CA THR A 187 20.18 -15.33 -13.45
C THR A 187 21.65 -15.68 -13.62
N ASN A 188 22.54 -15.10 -12.81
CA ASN A 188 23.97 -15.39 -12.89
C ASN A 188 24.29 -16.75 -12.25
N ASN A 189 24.69 -17.71 -13.08
CA ASN A 189 25.04 -19.07 -12.69
C ASN A 189 26.56 -19.31 -12.64
N THR A 190 27.35 -18.26 -12.43
CA THR A 190 28.81 -18.37 -12.29
C THR A 190 29.20 -19.38 -11.20
N THR A 191 30.32 -20.05 -11.39
CA THR A 191 30.95 -20.95 -10.40
C THR A 191 32.23 -20.35 -9.80
N ASP A 192 32.54 -19.09 -10.15
CA ASP A 192 33.69 -18.37 -9.60
C ASP A 192 33.46 -18.07 -8.11
N LYS A 193 34.22 -18.77 -7.28
CA LYS A 193 34.11 -18.68 -5.82
C LYS A 193 34.52 -17.33 -5.27
N GLU A 194 35.48 -16.65 -5.92
CA GLU A 194 35.97 -15.34 -5.46
C GLU A 194 34.92 -14.27 -5.71
N LEU A 195 34.37 -14.25 -6.93
CA LEU A 195 33.28 -13.33 -7.30
C LEU A 195 32.04 -13.53 -6.41
N ILE A 196 31.64 -14.77 -6.15
CA ILE A 196 30.50 -15.09 -5.29
C ILE A 196 30.76 -14.58 -3.87
N ALA A 197 31.92 -14.90 -3.29
CA ALA A 197 32.27 -14.49 -1.94
C ALA A 197 32.33 -12.96 -1.79
N GLU A 198 32.93 -12.27 -2.76
CA GLU A 198 32.99 -10.81 -2.78
C GLU A 198 31.59 -10.19 -2.88
N SER A 199 30.73 -10.74 -3.74
CA SER A 199 29.37 -10.23 -3.94
C SER A 199 28.52 -10.34 -2.67
N PHE A 200 28.57 -11.48 -1.98
CA PHE A 200 27.81 -11.65 -0.74
C PHE A 200 28.44 -10.94 0.46
N ARG A 201 29.75 -10.69 0.47
CA ARG A 201 30.36 -9.76 1.43
C ARG A 201 29.83 -8.34 1.20
N GLY A 202 29.82 -7.89 -0.06
CA GLY A 202 29.25 -6.59 -0.44
C GLY A 202 27.75 -6.47 -0.12
N HIS A 203 26.98 -7.55 -0.26
CA HIS A 203 25.58 -7.63 0.18
C HIS A 203 25.44 -7.34 1.69
N MET A 204 26.25 -7.99 2.54
CA MET A 204 26.22 -7.77 3.98
C MET A 204 26.66 -6.35 4.37
N ASP A 205 27.71 -5.81 3.73
CA ASP A 205 28.15 -4.43 3.93
C ASP A 205 27.06 -3.43 3.55
N ASN A 206 26.34 -3.72 2.46
CA ASN A 206 25.21 -2.93 2.00
C ASN A 206 24.05 -2.94 3.01
N ILE A 207 23.65 -4.11 3.51
CA ILE A 207 22.64 -4.25 4.57
C ILE A 207 23.01 -3.39 5.78
N ASN A 208 24.24 -3.53 6.29
CA ASN A 208 24.71 -2.79 7.45
C ASN A 208 24.68 -1.27 7.22
N ARG A 209 25.09 -0.82 6.04
CA ARG A 209 25.01 0.59 5.64
C ARG A 209 23.57 1.08 5.62
N LEU A 210 22.64 0.33 5.02
CA LEU A 210 21.23 0.72 4.91
C LEU A 210 20.51 0.73 6.27
N VAL A 211 20.85 -0.19 7.17
CA VAL A 211 20.36 -0.15 8.56
C VAL A 211 20.88 1.12 9.26
N LYS A 212 22.17 1.45 9.13
CA LYS A 212 22.77 2.67 9.70
C LYS A 212 22.14 3.95 9.13
N GLU A 213 21.77 3.96 7.85
CA GLU A 213 21.06 5.05 7.19
C GLU A 213 19.56 5.12 7.55
N GLY A 214 19.02 4.14 8.29
CA GLY A 214 17.60 4.06 8.64
C GLY A 214 16.69 3.69 7.47
N LYS A 215 17.26 3.19 6.37
CA LYS A 215 16.56 2.83 5.13
C LYS A 215 16.14 1.37 5.07
N LEU A 216 16.74 0.51 5.88
CA LEU A 216 16.41 -0.91 5.99
C LEU A 216 16.05 -1.23 7.44
N VAL A 217 14.81 -1.68 7.67
CA VAL A 217 14.30 -1.94 9.02
C VAL A 217 14.19 -3.41 9.34
N VAL A 218 13.99 -4.26 8.33
CA VAL A 218 14.03 -5.72 8.47
C VAL A 218 14.86 -6.28 7.34
N ALA A 219 15.76 -7.19 7.67
CA ALA A 219 16.50 -8.01 6.73
C ALA A 219 16.63 -9.42 7.27
N GLY A 220 16.37 -10.43 6.45
CA GLY A 220 16.53 -11.81 6.89
C GLY A 220 16.41 -12.83 5.76
N PRO A 221 17.13 -13.96 5.86
CA PRO A 221 17.02 -15.03 4.88
C PRO A 221 15.68 -15.76 5.02
N LEU A 222 15.17 -16.25 3.89
CA LEU A 222 14.07 -17.20 3.86
C LEU A 222 14.63 -18.62 3.77
N GLY A 223 13.98 -19.55 4.45
CA GLY A 223 14.27 -20.98 4.31
C GLY A 223 14.01 -21.47 2.89
N LYS A 224 14.50 -22.68 2.57
CA LYS A 224 14.26 -23.31 1.28
C LYS A 224 12.75 -23.39 1.00
N ASN A 225 12.35 -22.98 -0.19
CA ASN A 225 10.96 -22.93 -0.62
C ASN A 225 10.87 -23.19 -2.14
N GLU A 226 9.67 -23.50 -2.62
CA GLU A 226 9.41 -23.85 -4.03
C GLU A 226 9.59 -22.66 -4.98
N ASN A 227 9.54 -21.43 -4.47
CA ASN A 227 9.64 -20.19 -5.25
C ASN A 227 11.07 -19.67 -5.39
N ASN A 228 12.08 -20.39 -4.88
CA ASN A 228 13.48 -19.98 -4.85
C ASN A 228 13.72 -18.61 -4.17
N TYR A 229 12.85 -18.22 -3.25
CA TYR A 229 13.04 -17.00 -2.45
C TYR A 229 14.17 -17.20 -1.45
N ARG A 230 14.97 -16.15 -1.28
CA ARG A 230 16.24 -16.16 -0.54
C ARG A 230 16.21 -15.30 0.69
N GLY A 231 15.37 -14.26 0.72
CA GLY A 231 15.28 -13.36 1.86
C GLY A 231 14.22 -12.28 1.67
N ILE A 232 14.04 -11.48 2.71
CA ILE A 232 13.16 -10.32 2.69
C ILE A 232 13.93 -9.08 3.13
N PHE A 233 13.60 -7.94 2.53
CA PHE A 233 13.87 -6.62 3.07
C PHE A 233 12.57 -5.85 3.32
N ILE A 234 12.51 -5.07 4.39
CA ILE A 234 11.51 -4.01 4.55
C ILE A 234 12.25 -2.69 4.55
N LEU A 235 12.03 -1.90 3.51
CA LEU A 235 12.66 -0.60 3.32
C LEU A 235 11.79 0.51 3.88
N ASN A 236 12.45 1.48 4.50
CA ASN A 236 11.84 2.57 5.24
C ASN A 236 12.29 3.92 4.69
N ASN A 237 11.41 4.92 4.77
CA ASN A 237 11.67 6.30 4.33
C ASN A 237 12.07 6.43 2.85
N ILE A 238 11.55 5.54 1.99
CA ILE A 238 11.72 5.58 0.53
C ILE A 238 10.39 6.00 -0.09
N LYS A 239 10.41 6.92 -1.05
CA LYS A 239 9.17 7.54 -1.57
C LYS A 239 8.60 6.82 -2.77
N THR A 240 9.44 6.19 -3.59
CA THR A 240 9.04 5.61 -4.87
C THR A 240 9.66 4.23 -5.12
N ILE A 241 9.04 3.49 -6.05
CA ILE A 241 9.56 2.20 -6.49
C ILE A 241 10.89 2.40 -7.25
N GLU A 242 11.05 3.52 -7.96
CA GLU A 242 12.27 3.86 -8.69
C GLU A 242 13.45 4.08 -7.74
N GLU A 243 13.24 4.86 -6.67
CA GLU A 243 14.24 5.05 -5.61
C GLU A 243 14.58 3.72 -4.94
N THR A 244 13.59 2.85 -4.73
CA THR A 244 13.81 1.49 -4.22
C THR A 244 14.71 0.66 -5.15
N LYS A 245 14.46 0.69 -6.46
CA LYS A 245 15.27 -0.05 -7.44
C LYS A 245 16.71 0.46 -7.46
N GLU A 246 16.91 1.78 -7.47
CA GLU A 246 18.25 2.39 -7.40
C GLU A 246 18.98 1.98 -6.12
N LEU A 247 18.29 1.99 -4.98
CA LEU A 247 18.85 1.57 -3.70
C LEU A 247 19.27 0.08 -3.72
N LEU A 248 18.43 -0.80 -4.26
CA LEU A 248 18.73 -2.23 -4.37
C LEU A 248 19.94 -2.51 -5.30
N GLN A 249 20.14 -1.70 -6.35
CA GLN A 249 21.30 -1.82 -7.24
C GLN A 249 22.65 -1.42 -6.60
N THR A 250 22.64 -0.87 -5.38
CA THR A 250 23.87 -0.67 -4.60
C THR A 250 24.38 -1.94 -3.94
N ASP A 251 23.58 -3.01 -3.95
CA ASP A 251 23.95 -4.33 -3.45
C ASP A 251 24.74 -5.11 -4.50
N LEU A 252 25.95 -5.57 -4.15
CA LEU A 252 26.82 -6.23 -5.11
C LEU A 252 26.29 -7.61 -5.56
N ALA A 253 25.58 -8.33 -4.70
CA ALA A 253 24.96 -9.60 -5.09
C ALA A 253 23.80 -9.40 -6.08
N ILE A 254 23.06 -8.30 -5.95
CA ILE A 254 22.02 -7.91 -6.92
C ILE A 254 22.66 -7.39 -8.21
N LYS A 255 23.64 -6.48 -8.10
CA LYS A 255 24.33 -5.88 -9.24
C LYS A 255 25.01 -6.92 -10.13
N ASN A 256 25.60 -7.96 -9.52
CA ASN A 256 26.22 -9.07 -10.24
C ASN A 256 25.22 -10.15 -10.68
N GLY A 257 23.92 -9.97 -10.43
CA GLY A 257 22.85 -10.89 -10.85
C GLY A 257 22.84 -12.23 -10.12
N LEU A 258 23.50 -12.34 -8.97
CA LEU A 258 23.45 -13.53 -8.10
C LEU A 258 22.14 -13.55 -7.28
N LEU A 259 21.63 -12.36 -6.96
CA LEU A 259 20.28 -12.15 -6.43
C LEU A 259 19.46 -11.33 -7.43
N ASP A 260 18.17 -11.60 -7.44
CA ASP A 260 17.14 -10.79 -8.10
C ASP A 260 16.04 -10.48 -7.07
N TYR A 261 15.03 -9.68 -7.42
CA TYR A 261 14.03 -9.25 -6.45
C TYR A 261 12.64 -8.98 -7.05
N ASP A 262 11.63 -9.03 -6.18
CA ASP A 262 10.29 -8.48 -6.40
C ASP A 262 9.99 -7.41 -5.35
N ILE A 263 9.36 -6.30 -5.73
CA ILE A 263 9.04 -5.17 -4.83
C ILE A 263 7.52 -5.07 -4.67
N PHE A 264 7.07 -4.92 -3.43
CA PHE A 264 5.68 -4.73 -3.05
C PHE A 264 5.54 -3.53 -2.11
N THR A 265 4.55 -2.67 -2.34
CA THR A 265 4.12 -1.72 -1.31
C THR A 265 3.42 -2.50 -0.20
N TRP A 266 3.83 -2.30 1.04
CA TRP A 266 3.31 -2.99 2.21
C TRP A 266 2.94 -2.00 3.31
N TYR A 267 1.68 -2.02 3.74
CA TYR A 267 1.17 -1.22 4.84
C TYR A 267 1.33 -2.00 6.15
N GLY A 268 2.06 -1.43 7.10
CA GLY A 268 2.47 -2.09 8.33
C GLY A 268 2.65 -1.11 9.49
N SER A 269 2.93 -1.64 10.69
CA SER A 269 3.09 -0.78 11.87
C SER A 269 4.25 0.20 11.71
N ALA A 270 3.98 1.49 11.95
CA ALA A 270 4.99 2.54 11.92
C ALA A 270 6.07 2.34 12.99
N ALA A 271 5.77 1.58 14.05
CA ALA A 271 6.70 1.24 15.13
C ALA A 271 7.76 0.21 14.74
N LEU A 272 7.71 -0.37 13.54
CA LEU A 272 8.67 -1.39 13.11
C LEU A 272 10.15 -1.00 13.29
N PRO A 273 10.61 0.23 12.98
CA PRO A 273 12.01 0.60 13.20
C PRO A 273 12.46 0.56 14.67
N GLU A 274 11.52 0.66 15.63
CA GLU A 274 11.83 0.75 17.05
C GLU A 274 12.35 -0.58 17.65
N TYR A 275 12.26 -1.71 16.93
CA TYR A 275 12.90 -2.95 17.40
C TYR A 275 14.43 -2.92 17.22
N LEU A 276 14.96 -2.12 16.29
CA LEU A 276 16.39 -2.14 15.92
C LEU A 276 17.34 -1.92 17.12
N PRO A 277 17.10 -0.96 18.04
CA PRO A 277 17.92 -0.80 19.25
C PRO A 277 17.88 -1.99 20.21
N PHE A 278 16.86 -2.84 20.13
CA PHE A 278 16.76 -4.07 20.92
C PHE A 278 17.42 -5.25 20.21
N SER A 279 17.36 -5.29 18.87
CA SER A 279 18.05 -6.30 18.07
C SER A 279 19.55 -6.33 18.36
N ASP A 280 20.15 -5.17 18.59
CA ASP A 280 21.57 -5.05 18.94
C ASP A 280 21.90 -5.68 20.30
N LYS A 281 20.94 -5.74 21.21
CA LYS A 281 21.14 -6.22 22.59
C LYS A 281 20.95 -7.72 22.76
N ILE A 282 20.44 -8.42 21.74
CA ILE A 282 20.01 -9.83 21.87
C ILE A 282 20.92 -10.83 21.16
N PHE A 283 21.85 -10.39 20.31
CA PHE A 283 22.82 -11.29 19.73
C PHE A 283 23.94 -11.61 20.74
N LYS A 284 24.30 -12.90 20.88
CA LYS A 284 25.44 -13.34 21.71
C LYS A 284 26.77 -13.23 20.96
N ILE A 285 26.71 -13.38 19.65
CA ILE A 285 27.81 -13.31 18.71
C ILE A 285 27.36 -12.32 17.65
N LYS A 286 28.22 -11.37 17.29
CA LYS A 286 27.91 -10.39 16.26
C LYS A 286 27.62 -11.13 14.94
N PRO A 287 26.41 -11.00 14.38
CA PRO A 287 26.05 -11.63 13.11
C PRO A 287 26.87 -11.10 11.94
#